data_AF-A0A349KYE7-F1
#
_entry.id   AF-A0A349KYE7-F1
#
_cell.length_a   1.000
_cell.length_b   1.000
_cell.length_c   1.000
_cell.angle_alpha   90.00
_cell.angle_beta   90.00
_cell.angle_gamma   90.00
#
_symmetry.space_group_name_H-M   'P 1'
#
loop_
_entity.id
_entity.type
_entity.pdbx_description
1 polymer ?
#
loop_
_entity_poly.entity_id
_entity_poly.type
_entity_poly.pdbx_seq_one_letter_code
_entity_poly.pdbx_strand_id
1 'polypeptide(L)'
;MREFTTADRQADYLAPPSARHGLPDNHLARFIVDAVDRLDLGELPRQYGTRGSAAHHPAVLLSLLIYGYATGVTASRKIECASYASVAFRYIAANTHPYQDTLSGFRRQYGAQLERLFVDVLMLAREMGMLRLGNLGVADDRIKGGRRRPPAADSTLRMERQLLQEVRQLLALAEADDARDLAERADASREMARHQERLLALDEAKRKLDARARERDQATRTAGDGGAPRRA
;
A
#
# COMPACT_ATOMS: atom_id res chain seq x y z
N MET A 1 17.30 18.16 36.35
CA MET A 1 16.51 18.46 35.15
C MET A 1 16.68 17.31 34.17
N ARG A 2 15.63 16.88 33.45
CA ARG A 2 15.79 15.90 32.37
C ARG A 2 16.16 16.65 31.10
N GLU A 3 17.27 16.25 30.48
CA GLU A 3 17.64 16.72 29.15
C GLU A 3 16.79 15.99 28.11
N PHE A 4 16.25 16.74 27.15
CA PHE A 4 15.47 16.20 26.04
C PHE A 4 16.27 16.33 24.75
N THR A 5 16.20 15.31 23.89
CA THR A 5 16.80 15.36 22.56
C THR A 5 16.08 16.37 21.67
N THR A 6 16.82 17.25 20.99
CA THR A 6 16.27 18.21 20.03
C THR A 6 15.75 17.49 18.79
N ALA A 7 14.51 17.76 18.40
CA ALA A 7 13.92 17.22 17.17
C ALA A 7 14.30 18.09 15.97
N ASP A 8 15.38 17.73 15.27
CA ASP A 8 15.76 18.36 14.01
C ASP A 8 15.06 17.67 12.81
N ARG A 9 14.20 18.41 12.11
CA ARG A 9 13.49 17.94 10.92
C ARG A 9 14.17 18.32 9.61
N GLN A 10 15.20 19.16 9.66
CA GLN A 10 15.97 19.61 8.51
C GLN A 10 17.29 18.84 8.37
N ALA A 11 17.62 17.96 9.32
CA ALA A 11 18.76 17.09 9.24
C ALA A 11 18.71 16.23 7.97
N ASP A 12 19.76 16.33 7.15
CA ASP A 12 19.92 15.50 5.96
C ASP A 12 20.11 14.04 6.36
N TYR A 13 19.28 13.15 5.80
CA TYR A 13 19.49 11.72 5.90
C TYR A 13 20.52 11.28 4.86
N LEU A 14 21.75 10.94 5.29
CA LEU A 14 22.64 10.17 4.43
C LEU A 14 22.02 8.78 4.19
N ALA A 15 21.78 8.44 2.93
CA ALA A 15 21.32 7.12 2.57
C ALA A 15 22.35 6.08 3.07
N PRO A 16 21.91 4.94 3.65
CA PRO A 16 22.83 3.88 4.02
C PRO A 16 23.58 3.41 2.77
N PRO A 17 24.86 3.01 2.91
CA PRO A 17 25.74 2.68 1.77
C PRO A 17 25.23 1.52 0.92
N SER A 18 24.25 0.75 1.41
CA SER A 18 23.52 -0.24 0.63
C SER A 18 22.14 -0.53 1.25
N ALA A 19 21.20 -1.05 0.45
CA ALA A 19 19.90 -1.54 0.96
C ALA A 19 20.05 -2.55 2.12
N ARG A 20 21.12 -3.36 2.11
CA ARG A 20 21.48 -4.32 3.17
C ARG A 20 21.88 -3.71 4.51
N HIS A 21 22.06 -2.40 4.64
CA HIS A 21 22.38 -1.77 5.92
C HIS A 21 21.17 -1.03 6.52
N GLY A 22 20.07 -0.92 5.77
CA GLY A 22 18.89 -0.17 6.20
C GLY A 22 17.94 -0.93 7.14
N LEU A 23 18.18 -2.22 7.40
CA LEU A 23 17.33 -3.05 8.24
C LEU A 23 18.14 -3.88 9.25
N PRO A 24 17.63 -4.17 10.45
CA PRO A 24 18.21 -5.17 11.35
C PRO A 24 18.34 -6.54 10.67
N ASP A 25 19.32 -7.35 11.06
CA ASP A 25 19.55 -8.68 10.46
C ASP A 25 18.41 -9.66 10.72
N ASN A 26 17.73 -9.52 11.86
CA ASN A 26 16.58 -10.33 12.26
C ASN A 26 15.24 -9.77 11.74
N HIS A 27 15.25 -8.82 10.81
CA HIS A 27 14.03 -8.18 10.31
C HIS A 27 13.24 -9.12 9.38
N LEU A 28 11.90 -9.18 9.55
CA LEU A 28 11.00 -10.05 8.77
C LEU A 28 11.17 -9.91 7.24
N ALA A 29 11.32 -8.68 6.76
CA ALA A 29 11.55 -8.41 5.33
C ALA A 29 12.78 -9.14 4.76
N ARG A 30 13.85 -9.31 5.55
CA ARG A 30 15.03 -10.08 5.13
C ARG A 30 14.71 -11.56 5.03
N PHE A 31 14.05 -12.10 6.06
CA PHE A 31 13.62 -13.49 6.07
C PHE A 31 12.76 -13.83 4.85
N ILE A 32 11.79 -12.97 4.49
CA ILE A 32 10.93 -13.23 3.33
C ILE A 32 11.72 -13.23 2.03
N VAL A 33 12.61 -12.26 1.81
CA VAL A 33 13.48 -12.24 0.62
C VAL A 33 14.34 -13.50 0.58
N ASP A 34 14.99 -13.85 1.69
CA ASP A 34 15.83 -15.04 1.80
C ASP A 34 15.04 -16.34 1.57
N ALA A 35 13.80 -16.43 2.06
CA ALA A 35 12.93 -17.58 1.86
C ALA A 35 12.52 -17.70 0.39
N VAL A 36 12.09 -16.60 -0.22
CA VAL A 36 11.67 -16.55 -1.63
C VAL A 36 12.83 -16.86 -2.58
N ASP A 37 14.03 -16.38 -2.29
CA ASP A 37 15.24 -16.65 -3.10
C ASP A 37 15.64 -18.14 -3.09
N ARG A 38 15.12 -18.93 -2.15
CA ARG A 38 15.34 -20.39 -2.06
C ARG A 38 14.24 -21.21 -2.72
N LEU A 39 13.14 -20.59 -3.14
CA LEU A 39 12.05 -21.28 -3.84
C LEU A 39 12.37 -21.47 -5.32
N ASP A 40 11.84 -22.54 -5.91
CA ASP A 40 11.87 -22.70 -7.36
C ASP A 40 10.78 -21.83 -8.01
N LEU A 41 11.21 -20.70 -8.56
CA LEU A 41 10.35 -19.79 -9.32
C LEU A 41 10.41 -20.05 -10.83
N GLY A 42 11.10 -21.09 -11.32
CA GLY A 42 11.52 -21.24 -12.71
C GLY A 42 10.40 -21.16 -13.76
N GLU A 43 9.17 -21.54 -13.39
CA GLU A 43 8.00 -21.46 -14.27
C GLU A 43 7.41 -20.06 -14.39
N LEU A 44 7.61 -19.18 -13.40
CA LEU A 44 7.05 -17.83 -13.39
C LEU A 44 7.69 -16.92 -14.45
N PRO A 45 9.03 -16.73 -14.51
CA PRO A 45 9.68 -15.89 -15.53
C PRO A 45 9.41 -16.35 -16.96
N ARG A 46 9.24 -17.65 -17.19
CA ARG A 46 8.98 -18.22 -18.54
C ARG A 46 7.63 -17.80 -19.12
N GLN A 47 6.70 -17.40 -18.26
CA GLN A 47 5.35 -16.99 -18.66
C GLN A 47 5.25 -15.48 -18.95
N TYR A 48 6.37 -14.74 -18.83
CA TYR A 48 6.43 -13.33 -19.18
C TYR A 48 6.49 -13.16 -20.70
N GLY A 49 5.69 -12.23 -21.22
CA GLY A 49 5.79 -11.84 -22.62
C GLY A 49 7.11 -11.13 -22.92
N THR A 50 7.64 -11.30 -24.13
CA THR A 50 8.87 -10.64 -24.60
C THR A 50 8.65 -9.19 -25.08
N ARG A 51 7.45 -8.65 -24.90
CA ARG A 51 7.05 -7.33 -25.41
C ARG A 51 6.68 -6.38 -24.25
N GLY A 52 7.18 -5.15 -24.30
CA GLY A 52 6.91 -4.10 -23.32
C GLY A 52 8.18 -3.62 -22.62
N SER A 53 8.00 -2.86 -21.54
CA SER A 53 9.10 -2.43 -20.66
C SER A 53 9.68 -3.59 -19.86
N ALA A 54 10.87 -3.41 -19.26
CA ALA A 54 11.50 -4.41 -18.41
C ALA A 54 10.53 -4.87 -17.30
N ALA A 55 10.27 -6.17 -17.26
CA ALA A 55 9.35 -6.75 -16.30
C ALA A 55 9.97 -6.84 -14.90
N HIS A 56 9.16 -6.63 -13.87
CA HIS A 56 9.58 -6.89 -12.50
C HIS A 56 9.80 -8.38 -12.27
N HIS A 57 10.89 -8.72 -11.60
CA HIS A 57 11.23 -10.10 -11.27
C HIS A 57 10.16 -10.72 -10.35
N PRO A 58 9.68 -11.95 -10.60
CA PRO A 58 8.64 -12.59 -9.78
C PRO A 58 8.98 -12.65 -8.29
N ALA A 59 10.25 -12.86 -7.95
CA ALA A 59 10.71 -12.88 -6.56
C ALA A 59 10.40 -11.56 -5.82
N VAL A 60 10.53 -10.41 -6.49
CA VAL A 60 10.25 -9.10 -5.90
C VAL A 60 8.75 -8.95 -5.67
N LEU A 61 7.93 -9.28 -6.68
CA LEU A 61 6.48 -9.19 -6.58
C LEU A 61 5.93 -10.12 -5.50
N LEU A 62 6.39 -11.38 -5.49
CA LEU A 62 6.04 -12.37 -4.48
C LEU A 62 6.42 -11.90 -3.08
N SER A 63 7.66 -11.43 -2.88
CA SER A 63 8.13 -10.97 -1.58
C SER A 63 7.34 -9.75 -1.07
N LEU A 64 6.98 -8.81 -1.96
CA LEU A 64 6.16 -7.65 -1.60
C LEU A 64 4.76 -8.05 -1.17
N LEU A 65 4.12 -8.99 -1.87
CA LEU A 65 2.79 -9.48 -1.52
C LEU A 65 2.82 -10.25 -0.19
N ILE A 66 3.77 -11.17 0.00
CA ILE A 66 3.89 -11.94 1.25
C ILE A 66 4.16 -11.00 2.42
N TYR A 67 5.11 -10.06 2.30
CA TYR A 67 5.40 -9.12 3.37
C TYR A 67 4.24 -8.16 3.66
N GLY A 68 3.55 -7.70 2.60
CA GLY A 68 2.34 -6.89 2.73
C GLY A 68 1.29 -7.62 3.56
N TYR A 69 0.95 -8.85 3.19
CA TYR A 69 -0.10 -9.60 3.88
C TYR A 69 0.33 -9.99 5.30
N ALA A 70 1.61 -10.33 5.49
CA ALA A 70 2.19 -10.58 6.81
C ALA A 70 2.10 -9.35 7.73
N THR A 71 2.12 -8.13 7.18
CA THR A 71 2.05 -6.88 7.97
C THR A 71 0.66 -6.24 7.98
N GLY A 72 -0.33 -6.84 7.32
CA GLY A 72 -1.71 -6.33 7.22
C GLY A 72 -1.91 -5.27 6.12
N VAL A 73 -0.93 -5.07 5.24
CA VAL A 73 -1.03 -4.22 4.04
C VAL A 73 -1.45 -5.09 2.86
N THR A 74 -2.76 -5.23 2.66
CA THR A 74 -3.36 -6.14 1.67
C THR A 74 -3.64 -5.49 0.32
N ALA A 75 -4.03 -4.22 0.30
CA ALA A 75 -4.30 -3.50 -0.94
C ALA A 75 -3.00 -3.25 -1.73
N SER A 76 -2.97 -3.64 -3.01
CA SER A 76 -1.85 -3.49 -3.95
C SER A 76 -1.36 -2.05 -4.02
N ARG A 77 -2.27 -1.08 -3.97
CA ARG A 77 -1.92 0.35 -3.92
C ARG A 77 -1.19 0.74 -2.65
N LYS A 78 -1.63 0.24 -1.51
CA LYS A 78 -0.95 0.52 -0.23
C LYS A 78 0.44 -0.10 -0.24
N ILE A 79 0.62 -1.27 -0.86
CA ILE A 79 1.94 -1.88 -1.07
C ILE A 79 2.81 -1.02 -1.98
N GLU A 80 2.27 -0.51 -3.10
CA GLU A 80 2.97 0.45 -3.98
C GLU A 80 3.43 1.68 -3.20
N CYS A 81 2.52 2.35 -2.48
CA CYS A 81 2.87 3.51 -1.66
C CYS A 81 3.90 3.17 -0.57
N ALA A 82 3.76 2.02 0.08
CA ALA A 82 4.69 1.55 1.10
C ALA A 82 6.08 1.28 0.52
N SER A 83 6.20 0.86 -0.75
CA SER A 83 7.50 0.69 -1.41
C SER A 83 8.32 1.98 -1.43
N TYR A 84 7.67 3.15 -1.44
CA TYR A 84 8.33 4.44 -1.31
C TYR A 84 8.49 4.89 0.15
N ALA A 85 7.47 4.70 0.98
CA ALA A 85 7.42 5.28 2.32
C ALA A 85 8.15 4.46 3.40
N SER A 86 8.25 3.14 3.24
CA SER A 86 8.76 2.22 4.26
C SER A 86 10.10 1.62 3.84
N VAL A 87 11.09 1.70 4.73
CA VAL A 87 12.42 1.10 4.51
C VAL A 87 12.35 -0.40 4.24
N ALA A 88 11.42 -1.10 4.91
CA ALA A 88 11.24 -2.54 4.73
C ALA A 88 10.68 -2.90 3.35
N PHE A 89 9.62 -2.23 2.91
CA PHE A 89 9.08 -2.45 1.56
C PHE A 89 10.05 -1.99 0.48
N ARG A 90 10.78 -0.89 0.72
CA ARG A 90 11.82 -0.39 -0.19
C ARG A 90 12.97 -1.39 -0.36
N TYR A 91 13.41 -2.02 0.74
CA TYR A 91 14.40 -3.10 0.71
C TYR A 91 13.94 -4.26 -0.17
N ILE A 92 12.71 -4.75 0.04
CA ILE A 92 12.13 -5.85 -0.74
C ILE A 92 11.98 -5.47 -2.21
N ALA A 93 11.51 -4.25 -2.48
CA ALA A 93 11.35 -3.74 -3.83
C ALA A 93 12.69 -3.53 -4.57
N ALA A 94 13.83 -3.58 -3.87
CA ALA A 94 15.14 -3.24 -4.40
C ALA A 94 15.15 -1.89 -5.17
N ASN A 95 14.39 -0.90 -4.69
CA ASN A 95 14.14 0.40 -5.35
C ASN A 95 13.49 0.32 -6.76
N THR A 96 12.89 -0.80 -7.16
CA THR A 96 12.20 -0.92 -8.47
C THR A 96 10.75 -0.42 -8.43
N HIS A 97 10.13 -0.35 -7.25
CA HIS A 97 8.81 0.23 -6.99
C HIS A 97 7.69 -0.21 -7.98
N PRO A 98 7.27 -1.49 -7.97
CA PRO A 98 6.20 -1.97 -8.83
C PRO A 98 4.88 -1.22 -8.59
N TYR A 99 4.18 -0.88 -9.68
CA TYR A 99 2.85 -0.26 -9.62
C TYR A 99 1.78 -1.24 -9.11
N GLN A 100 0.69 -0.70 -8.57
CA GLN A 100 -0.47 -1.46 -8.11
C GLN A 100 -1.04 -2.42 -9.16
N ASP A 101 -1.03 -2.02 -10.44
CA ASP A 101 -1.58 -2.82 -11.55
C ASP A 101 -0.67 -4.02 -11.84
N THR A 102 0.65 -3.87 -11.63
CA THR A 102 1.61 -4.96 -11.73
C THR A 102 1.40 -5.97 -10.60
N LEU A 103 1.22 -5.50 -9.37
CA LEU A 103 1.01 -6.37 -8.20
C LEU A 103 -0.33 -7.12 -8.27
N SER A 104 -1.41 -6.41 -8.55
CA SER A 104 -2.75 -7.00 -8.70
C SER A 104 -2.83 -7.91 -9.93
N GLY A 105 -2.23 -7.51 -11.05
CA GLY A 105 -2.11 -8.34 -12.25
C GLY A 105 -1.36 -9.64 -11.98
N PHE A 106 -0.21 -9.58 -11.31
CA PHE A 106 0.58 -10.75 -10.94
C PHE A 106 -0.22 -11.71 -10.05
N ARG A 107 -0.94 -11.18 -9.05
CA ARG A 107 -1.81 -11.99 -8.18
C ARG A 107 -2.93 -12.69 -8.95
N ARG A 108 -3.60 -11.99 -9.87
CA ARG A 108 -4.70 -12.56 -10.68
C ARG A 108 -4.21 -13.59 -11.66
N GLN A 109 -3.09 -13.32 -12.33
CA GLN A 109 -2.54 -14.19 -13.35
C GLN A 109 -1.96 -15.48 -12.76
N TYR A 110 -1.26 -15.39 -11.62
CA TYR A 110 -0.51 -16.49 -11.04
C TYR A 110 -1.08 -16.98 -9.70
N GLY A 111 -2.35 -16.71 -9.40
CA GLY A 111 -2.96 -16.96 -8.08
C GLY A 111 -2.74 -18.38 -7.54
N ALA A 112 -2.93 -19.42 -8.36
CA ALA A 112 -2.73 -20.81 -7.94
C ALA A 112 -1.26 -21.18 -7.65
N GLN A 113 -0.29 -20.50 -8.28
CA GLN A 113 1.13 -20.67 -7.99
C GLN A 113 1.51 -19.85 -6.77
N LEU A 114 0.98 -18.62 -6.67
CA LEU A 114 1.14 -17.74 -5.52
C LEU A 114 0.69 -18.41 -4.22
N GLU A 115 -0.48 -19.06 -4.24
CA GLU A 115 -0.99 -19.85 -3.11
C GLU A 115 0.02 -20.88 -2.60
N ARG A 116 0.58 -21.68 -3.52
CA ARG A 116 1.54 -22.74 -3.19
C ARG A 116 2.85 -22.16 -2.65
N LEU A 117 3.42 -21.19 -3.36
CA LEU A 117 4.66 -20.54 -2.96
C LEU A 117 4.52 -19.82 -1.60
N PHE A 118 3.35 -19.22 -1.31
CA PHE A 118 3.09 -18.64 0.00
C PHE A 118 3.12 -19.71 1.09
N VAL A 119 2.41 -20.82 0.89
CA VAL A 119 2.41 -21.95 1.83
C VAL A 119 3.83 -22.46 2.06
N ASP A 120 4.64 -22.59 1.00
CA ASP A 120 6.05 -23.00 1.12
C ASP A 120 6.85 -22.04 2.02
N VAL A 121 6.66 -20.72 1.88
CA VAL A 121 7.30 -19.73 2.78
C VAL A 121 6.83 -19.89 4.23
N LEU A 122 5.55 -20.14 4.47
CA LEU A 122 5.01 -20.37 5.82
C LEU A 122 5.56 -21.67 6.43
N MET A 123 5.72 -22.72 5.61
CA MET A 123 6.33 -23.98 6.02
C MET A 123 7.82 -23.81 6.35
N LEU A 124 8.57 -23.03 5.56
CA LEU A 124 9.96 -22.68 5.86
C LEU A 124 10.08 -21.90 7.18
N ALA A 125 9.19 -20.91 7.40
CA ALA A 125 9.15 -20.15 8.65
C ALA A 125 8.91 -21.07 9.85
N ARG A 126 8.01 -22.04 9.69
CA ARG A 126 7.77 -23.07 10.70
C ARG A 126 9.00 -23.90 10.95
N GLU A 127 9.68 -24.41 9.94
CA GLU A 127 10.87 -25.25 10.13
C GLU A 127 11.99 -24.53 10.88
N MET A 128 12.08 -23.21 10.69
CA MET A 128 12.99 -22.32 11.42
C MET A 128 12.53 -21.97 12.85
N GLY A 129 11.39 -22.52 13.30
CA GLY A 129 10.84 -22.27 14.64
C GLY A 129 10.12 -20.93 14.80
N MET A 130 9.81 -20.24 13.69
CA MET A 130 9.00 -19.02 13.74
C MET A 130 7.52 -19.38 13.88
N LEU A 131 6.95 -19.09 15.06
CA LEU A 131 5.53 -19.29 15.36
C LEU A 131 4.61 -18.30 14.63
N ARG A 132 5.16 -17.18 14.16
CA ARG A 132 4.42 -16.10 13.48
C ARG A 132 5.26 -15.49 12.39
N LEU A 133 4.65 -15.30 11.22
CA LEU A 133 5.17 -14.50 10.12
C LEU A 133 4.41 -13.15 10.11
N GLY A 134 4.89 -12.21 10.92
CA GLY A 134 4.16 -10.96 11.19
C GLY A 134 2.84 -11.23 11.93
N ASN A 135 1.73 -10.83 11.31
CA ASN A 135 0.37 -11.05 11.81
C ASN A 135 -0.17 -12.44 11.43
N LEU A 136 0.52 -13.17 10.55
CA LEU A 136 0.14 -14.52 10.16
C LEU A 136 0.68 -15.50 11.20
N GLY A 137 -0.22 -16.19 11.90
CA GLY A 137 0.17 -17.25 12.83
C GLY A 137 0.49 -18.52 12.07
N VAL A 138 1.64 -19.13 12.33
CA VAL A 138 1.90 -20.52 11.94
C VAL A 138 1.72 -21.33 13.22
N ALA A 139 0.47 -21.69 13.49
CA ALA A 139 0.12 -22.36 14.73
C ALA A 139 0.85 -23.71 14.85
N ASP A 140 1.62 -23.86 15.92
CA ASP A 140 2.18 -25.16 16.31
C ASP A 140 1.76 -25.42 17.76
N ASP A 141 0.89 -26.41 17.92
CA ASP A 141 0.30 -26.85 19.18
C ASP A 141 1.32 -27.51 20.13
N ARG A 142 2.55 -27.78 19.64
CA ARG A 142 3.56 -28.56 20.35
C ARG A 142 4.74 -27.75 20.90
N ILE A 143 4.75 -26.42 20.76
CA ILE A 143 5.80 -25.57 21.35
C ILE A 143 5.49 -25.29 22.83
N LYS A 144 5.49 -26.35 23.63
CA LYS A 144 5.63 -26.28 25.08
C LYS A 144 6.76 -27.24 25.48
N GLY A 145 7.98 -26.70 25.53
CA GLY A 145 9.13 -27.27 26.23
C GLY A 145 9.56 -28.68 25.82
N GLY A 146 10.33 -28.82 24.74
CA GLY A 146 11.00 -30.09 24.42
C GLY A 146 11.52 -30.17 22.98
N ARG A 147 12.59 -30.93 22.78
CA ARG A 147 13.32 -31.14 21.51
C ARG A 147 12.34 -31.42 20.34
N ARG A 148 12.48 -30.71 19.21
CA ARG A 148 11.62 -30.85 18.02
C ARG A 148 11.66 -32.28 17.49
N ARG A 149 10.54 -33.00 17.57
CA ARG A 149 10.34 -34.25 16.83
C ARG A 149 9.69 -33.91 15.48
N PRO A 150 10.18 -34.45 14.35
CA PRO A 150 9.54 -34.21 13.07
C PRO A 150 8.06 -34.65 13.11
N PRO A 151 7.13 -33.86 12.54
CA PRO A 151 5.73 -34.21 12.51
C PRO A 151 5.50 -35.51 11.71
N ALA A 152 4.45 -36.27 12.10
CA ALA A 152 3.97 -37.36 11.26
C ALA A 152 3.51 -36.79 9.90
N ALA A 153 3.74 -37.53 8.81
CA ALA A 153 3.42 -37.09 7.45
C ALA A 153 1.97 -36.60 7.31
N ASP A 154 1.01 -37.32 7.91
CA ASP A 154 -0.41 -36.94 7.91
C ASP A 154 -0.69 -35.61 8.61
N SER A 155 0.07 -35.28 9.65
CA SER A 155 -0.05 -33.99 10.36
C SER A 155 0.45 -32.84 9.51
N THR A 156 1.50 -33.06 8.71
CA THR A 156 2.05 -32.06 7.80
C THR A 156 1.07 -31.77 6.67
N LEU A 157 0.51 -32.81 6.05
CA LEU A 157 -0.48 -32.68 4.97
C LEU A 157 -1.75 -31.96 5.43
N ARG A 158 -2.25 -32.24 6.65
CA ARG A 158 -3.40 -31.51 7.20
C ARG A 158 -3.11 -30.02 7.39
N MET A 159 -1.92 -29.69 7.88
CA MET A 159 -1.51 -28.30 8.09
C MET A 159 -1.34 -27.56 6.77
N GLU A 160 -0.67 -28.16 5.78
CA GLU A 160 -0.49 -27.57 4.46
C GLU A 160 -1.85 -27.22 3.82
N ARG A 161 -2.84 -28.11 3.95
CA ARG A 161 -4.22 -27.86 3.50
C ARG A 161 -4.88 -26.69 4.23
N GLN A 162 -4.67 -26.58 5.54
CA GLN A 162 -5.19 -25.46 6.32
C GLN A 162 -4.54 -24.14 5.90
N LEU A 163 -3.21 -24.10 5.82
CA LEU A 163 -2.46 -22.92 5.38
C LEU A 163 -2.89 -22.50 3.98
N LEU A 164 -3.10 -23.45 3.06
CA LEU A 164 -3.61 -23.17 1.73
C LEU A 164 -4.98 -22.50 1.75
N GLN A 165 -5.88 -22.94 2.64
CA GLN A 165 -7.19 -22.32 2.82
C GLN A 165 -7.08 -20.90 3.38
N GLU A 166 -6.23 -20.67 4.37
CA GLU A 166 -5.99 -19.35 4.95
C GLU A 166 -5.37 -18.39 3.92
N VAL A 167 -4.38 -18.84 3.16
CA VAL A 167 -3.78 -18.06 2.07
C VAL A 167 -4.81 -17.72 1.01
N ARG A 168 -5.69 -18.65 0.62
CA ARG A 168 -6.80 -18.35 -0.32
C ARG A 168 -7.71 -17.25 0.19
N GLN A 169 -8.06 -17.28 1.47
CA GLN A 169 -8.87 -16.24 2.09
C GLN A 169 -8.15 -14.89 2.08
N LEU A 170 -6.85 -14.87 2.37
CA LEU A 170 -6.04 -13.65 2.31
C LEU A 170 -5.96 -13.06 0.90
N LEU A 171 -5.79 -13.91 -0.12
CA LEU A 171 -5.78 -13.45 -1.51
C LEU A 171 -7.13 -12.89 -1.95
N ALA A 172 -8.23 -13.53 -1.53
CA ALA A 172 -9.58 -13.02 -1.79
C ALA A 172 -9.83 -11.68 -1.06
N LEU A 173 -9.35 -11.54 0.17
CA LEU A 173 -9.41 -10.28 0.91
C LEU A 173 -8.63 -9.18 0.20
N ALA A 174 -7.41 -9.47 -0.28
CA ALA A 174 -6.60 -8.52 -1.03
C ALA A 174 -7.29 -8.03 -2.32
N GLU A 175 -7.96 -8.92 -3.07
CA GLU A 175 -8.78 -8.52 -4.21
C GLU A 175 -9.96 -7.63 -3.81
N ALA A 176 -10.65 -7.97 -2.72
CA ALA A 176 -11.77 -7.15 -2.23
C ALA A 176 -11.31 -5.76 -1.75
N ASP A 177 -10.15 -5.69 -1.11
CA ASP A 177 -9.55 -4.43 -0.67
C ASP A 177 -9.10 -3.55 -1.84
N ASP A 178 -8.55 -4.15 -2.92
CA ASP A 178 -8.24 -3.43 -4.15
C ASP A 178 -9.49 -2.86 -4.82
N ALA A 179 -10.58 -3.65 -4.87
CA ALA A 179 -11.86 -3.17 -5.39
C ALA A 179 -12.45 -2.03 -4.54
N ARG A 180 -12.32 -2.12 -3.21
CA ARG A 180 -12.77 -1.07 -2.29
C ARG A 180 -11.97 0.22 -2.47
N ASP A 181 -10.64 0.15 -2.54
CA ASP A 181 -9.77 1.32 -2.78
C ASP A 181 -10.13 2.02 -4.09
N LEU A 182 -10.39 1.24 -5.15
CA LEU A 182 -10.82 1.81 -6.44
C LEU A 182 -12.16 2.54 -6.34
N ALA A 183 -13.14 1.97 -5.63
CA ALA A 183 -14.45 2.59 -5.41
C ALA A 183 -14.34 3.87 -4.58
N GLU A 184 -13.65 3.83 -3.45
CA GLU A 184 -13.45 4.99 -2.55
C GLU A 184 -12.79 6.17 -3.29
N ARG A 185 -11.82 5.89 -4.18
CA ARG A 185 -11.20 6.91 -5.02
C ARG A 185 -12.15 7.51 -6.04
N ALA A 186 -12.96 6.68 -6.68
CA ALA A 186 -13.93 7.13 -7.66
C ALA A 186 -14.96 8.05 -6.98
N ASP A 187 -15.38 7.72 -5.76
CA ASP A 187 -16.23 8.58 -4.93
C ASP A 187 -15.53 9.89 -4.55
N ALA A 188 -14.32 9.84 -4.00
CA ALA A 188 -13.56 11.03 -3.64
C ALA A 188 -13.35 11.97 -4.83
N SER A 189 -13.05 11.43 -6.02
CA SER A 189 -12.91 12.21 -7.25
C SER A 189 -14.22 12.90 -7.66
N ARG A 190 -15.35 12.18 -7.58
CA ARG A 190 -16.68 12.75 -7.81
C ARG A 190 -17.02 13.86 -6.81
N GLU A 191 -16.68 13.68 -5.54
CA GLU A 191 -16.88 14.70 -4.50
C GLU A 191 -16.03 15.94 -4.74
N MET A 192 -14.75 15.77 -5.09
CA MET A 192 -13.87 16.88 -5.45
C MET A 192 -14.39 17.66 -6.66
N ALA A 193 -14.87 16.97 -7.69
CA ALA A 193 -15.47 17.62 -8.87
C ALA A 193 -16.72 18.44 -8.48
N ARG A 194 -17.64 17.86 -7.70
CA ARG A 194 -18.82 18.58 -7.18
C ARG A 194 -18.44 19.79 -6.33
N HIS A 195 -17.39 19.67 -5.51
CA HIS A 195 -16.89 20.78 -4.72
C HIS A 195 -16.36 21.91 -5.60
N GLN A 196 -15.57 21.58 -6.62
CA GLN A 196 -15.05 22.54 -7.59
C GLN A 196 -16.19 23.26 -8.35
N GLU A 197 -17.21 22.53 -8.81
CA GLU A 197 -18.39 23.12 -9.45
C GLU A 197 -19.14 24.08 -8.52
N ARG A 198 -19.32 23.70 -7.25
CA ARG A 198 -19.95 24.55 -6.24
C ARG A 198 -19.16 25.85 -6.01
N LEU A 199 -17.83 25.76 -5.94
CA LEU A 199 -16.98 26.94 -5.78
C LEU A 199 -17.10 27.90 -6.97
N LEU A 200 -17.08 27.37 -8.20
CA LEU A 200 -17.26 28.18 -9.41
C LEU A 200 -18.64 28.88 -9.44
N ALA A 201 -19.70 28.17 -9.07
CA ALA A 201 -21.05 28.75 -8.99
C ALA A 201 -21.15 29.85 -7.91
N LEU A 202 -20.50 29.66 -6.77
CA LEU A 202 -20.43 30.68 -5.70
C LEU A 202 -19.66 31.92 -6.16
N ASP A 203 -18.54 31.75 -6.85
CA ASP A 203 -17.76 32.86 -7.41
C ASP A 203 -18.57 33.65 -8.45
N GLU A 204 -19.32 32.98 -9.31
CA GLU A 204 -20.21 33.62 -10.28
C GLU A 204 -21.35 34.38 -9.60
N ALA A 205 -21.99 33.77 -8.60
CA ALA A 205 -23.04 34.42 -7.81
C ALA A 205 -22.52 35.65 -7.07
N LYS A 206 -21.32 35.56 -6.49
CA LYS A 206 -20.65 36.70 -5.83
C LYS A 206 -20.39 37.84 -6.81
N ARG A 207 -19.85 37.55 -8.00
CA ARG A 207 -19.64 38.56 -9.06
C ARG A 207 -20.94 39.26 -9.46
N LYS A 208 -22.06 38.51 -9.57
CA LYS A 208 -23.38 39.08 -9.88
C LYS A 208 -23.89 39.99 -8.76
N LEU A 209 -23.70 39.60 -7.50
CA LEU A 209 -24.08 40.43 -6.34
C LEU A 209 -23.24 41.71 -6.28
N ASP A 210 -21.93 41.61 -6.48
CA ASP A 210 -21.02 42.75 -6.48
C ASP A 210 -21.34 43.74 -7.62
N ALA A 211 -21.70 43.23 -8.81
CA ALA A 211 -22.13 44.06 -9.93
C ALA A 211 -23.42 44.84 -9.61
N ARG A 212 -24.44 44.16 -9.08
CA ARG A 212 -25.71 44.79 -8.66
C ARG A 212 -25.51 45.82 -7.56
N ALA A 213 -24.60 45.56 -6.62
CA ALA A 213 -24.26 46.52 -5.57
C ALA A 213 -23.64 47.80 -6.16
N ARG A 214 -22.70 47.68 -7.11
CA ARG A 214 -22.09 48.83 -7.81
C ARG A 214 -23.12 49.64 -8.59
N GLU A 215 -24.05 48.99 -9.29
CA GLU A 215 -25.13 49.65 -10.01
C GLU A 215 -26.05 50.46 -9.07
N ARG A 216 -26.41 49.88 -7.92
CA ARG A 216 -27.20 50.59 -6.89
C ARG A 216 -26.45 51.80 -6.32
N ASP A 217 -25.15 51.66 -6.06
CA ASP A 217 -24.33 52.76 -5.54
C ASP A 217 -24.21 53.89 -6.56
N GLN A 218 -24.05 53.56 -7.85
CA GLN A 218 -24.02 54.54 -8.94
C GLN A 218 -25.36 55.26 -9.09
N ALA A 219 -26.49 54.54 -9.08
CA ALA A 219 -27.83 55.13 -9.16
C ALA A 219 -28.13 56.05 -7.96
N THR A 220 -27.64 55.71 -6.77
CA THR A 220 -27.80 56.55 -5.58
C THR A 220 -26.98 57.84 -5.68
N ARG A 221 -25.76 57.78 -6.23
CA ARG A 221 -24.91 58.96 -6.44
C ARG A 221 -25.47 59.91 -7.49
N THR A 222 -26.00 59.40 -8.60
CA THR A 222 -26.61 60.23 -9.65
C THR A 222 -27.93 60.86 -9.21
N ALA A 223 -28.71 60.18 -8.36
CA ALA A 223 -29.93 60.76 -7.77
C ALA A 223 -29.65 61.86 -6.72
N GLY A 224 -28.51 61.78 -6.01
CA GLY A 224 -28.11 62.79 -5.01
C GLY A 224 -27.59 64.11 -5.58
N ASP A 225 -27.13 64.12 -6.84
CA ASP A 225 -26.55 65.31 -7.50
C ASP A 225 -27.60 66.18 -8.24
N GLY A 226 -28.84 65.70 -8.36
CA GLY A 226 -29.95 66.39 -9.06
C GLY A 226 -30.82 67.31 -8.19
N GLY A 227 -30.49 67.50 -6.90
CA GLY A 227 -31.39 68.07 -5.91
C GLY A 227 -30.82 69.20 -5.06
N ALA A 228 -30.38 70.30 -5.67
CA ALA A 228 -30.22 71.57 -4.95
C ALA A 228 -30.54 72.78 -5.84
N PRO A 229 -31.77 73.33 -5.81
CA PRO A 229 -32.00 74.66 -6.37
C PRO A 229 -31.35 75.69 -5.46
N ARG A 230 -30.35 76.42 -5.98
CA ARG A 230 -29.82 77.63 -5.35
C ARG A 230 -30.99 78.60 -5.12
N ARG A 231 -31.40 78.80 -3.87
CA ARG A 231 -32.25 79.94 -3.49
C ARG A 231 -31.42 81.22 -3.55
N ALA A 232 -32.03 82.23 -4.17
CA ALA A 232 -31.55 83.58 -4.37
C ALA A 232 -31.32 84.35 -3.07
#